data_AF-A0A822GWA0-F1
#
_entry.id   AF-A0A822GWA0-F1
#
_cell.length_a   1.000
_cell.length_b   1.000
_cell.length_c   1.000
_cell.angle_alpha   90.00
_cell.angle_beta   90.00
_cell.angle_gamma   90.00
#
_symmetry.space_group_name_H-M   'P 1'
#
loop_
_entity.id
_entity.type
_entity.pdbx_description
1 polymer ?
#
loop_
_entity_poly.entity_id
_entity_poly.type
_entity_poly.pdbx_seq_one_letter_code
_entity_poly.pdbx_strand_id
1 'polypeptide(L)'
;GGFQEAHGWDNGGPFYVSNIFEELDSPNEWFLDKDTRTLYFMPNDTMPNVFVASQIPCIISVSGSSIEDPANNILIQGLTLTHTTNTYMRDYIVPSGGDWSVHRGSNGIAVINYNDATTISLNEFVWLGDSGIVLVGTTNGIDGFSVASQPASTLIKSNLFHETGIYIKQSSPVFITVSRSISVIGNLMFNMPRAAININDGFYGNHTISHNVIFNAVRETSDHGPINSWDRQPYLSDAIQPGVPSLRQHNSYIHHNVLFNNYRSVWPIDHDDGSCYYEDSYNFL
;
A
#
# COMPACT_ATOMS: atom_id res chain seq x y z
N GLY A 1 -4.94 12.27 -0.71
CA GLY A 1 -4.24 12.24 0.58
C GLY A 1 -5.23 12.49 1.68
N GLY A 2 -5.29 11.58 2.64
CA GLY A 2 -5.97 11.80 3.90
C GLY A 2 -5.12 12.73 4.78
N PHE A 3 -5.75 13.51 5.65
CA PHE A 3 -5.11 14.37 6.65
C PHE A 3 -4.37 15.65 6.26
N GLN A 4 -4.22 16.00 4.98
CA GLN A 4 -4.25 17.43 4.58
C GLN A 4 -5.68 17.98 4.57
N GLU A 5 -6.57 17.53 5.47
CA GLU A 5 -7.99 17.93 5.55
C GLU A 5 -8.78 17.79 4.21
N ALA A 6 -8.26 17.02 3.24
CA ALA A 6 -8.68 17.06 1.83
C ALA A 6 -8.67 18.48 1.21
N HIS A 7 -7.94 19.42 1.81
CA HIS A 7 -7.61 20.69 1.22
C HIS A 7 -6.56 20.46 0.14
N GLY A 8 -7.04 20.36 -1.10
CA GLY A 8 -6.16 20.60 -2.24
C GLY A 8 -5.51 21.97 -2.10
N TRP A 9 -4.34 22.15 -2.69
CA TRP A 9 -3.74 23.46 -2.79
C TRP A 9 -4.69 24.46 -3.45
N ASP A 10 -4.62 25.73 -3.03
CA ASP A 10 -5.40 26.83 -3.62
C ASP A 10 -5.10 27.04 -5.12
N ASN A 11 -4.01 26.46 -5.60
CA ASN A 11 -3.69 26.34 -7.01
C ASN A 11 -4.15 24.98 -7.51
N GLY A 12 -5.09 24.95 -8.46
CA GLY A 12 -5.60 23.71 -9.05
C GLY A 12 -4.48 22.80 -9.54
N GLY A 13 -4.57 21.51 -9.19
CA GLY A 13 -3.66 20.48 -9.70
C GLY A 13 -4.07 19.97 -11.09
N PRO A 14 -3.18 19.24 -11.78
CA PRO A 14 -3.57 18.50 -12.98
C PRO A 14 -4.72 17.55 -12.67
N PHE A 15 -5.75 17.56 -13.51
CA PHE A 15 -6.86 16.61 -13.45
C PHE A 15 -7.08 16.01 -14.82
N TYR A 16 -7.74 14.85 -14.84
CA TYR A 16 -8.27 14.25 -16.05
C TYR A 16 -9.75 13.93 -15.82
N VAL A 17 -10.50 13.89 -16.91
CA VAL A 17 -11.87 13.40 -16.93
C VAL A 17 -11.87 12.09 -17.70
N SER A 18 -12.72 11.15 -17.30
CA SER A 18 -12.80 9.84 -17.94
C SER A 18 -14.26 9.39 -17.99
N ASN A 19 -14.53 8.32 -18.74
CA ASN A 19 -15.88 7.77 -18.92
C ASN A 19 -16.85 8.75 -19.62
N ILE A 20 -16.37 9.39 -20.69
CA ILE A 20 -17.14 10.23 -21.62
C ILE A 20 -17.04 9.58 -23.01
N PHE A 21 -18.18 9.36 -23.68
CA PHE A 21 -18.19 8.67 -24.98
C PHE A 21 -17.57 9.53 -26.07
N GLU A 22 -17.78 10.84 -26.01
CA GLU A 22 -17.25 11.84 -26.94
C GLU A 22 -15.72 11.93 -26.92
N GLU A 23 -15.08 11.52 -25.81
CA GLU A 23 -13.62 11.47 -25.64
C GLU A 23 -13.05 10.08 -25.99
N LEU A 24 -13.82 9.19 -26.64
CA LEU A 24 -13.31 7.94 -27.23
C LEU A 24 -12.74 8.24 -28.62
N ASP A 25 -11.52 8.77 -28.67
CA ASP A 25 -10.96 9.37 -29.88
C ASP A 25 -9.58 8.84 -30.29
N SER A 26 -8.95 8.02 -29.43
CA SER A 26 -7.58 7.56 -29.60
C SER A 26 -7.44 6.03 -29.55
N PRO A 27 -6.46 5.44 -30.25
CA PRO A 27 -6.25 3.99 -30.22
C PRO A 27 -6.04 3.43 -28.81
N ASN A 28 -6.60 2.25 -28.56
CA ASN A 28 -6.68 1.51 -27.29
C ASN A 28 -7.61 2.09 -26.21
N GLU A 29 -8.33 3.16 -26.50
CA GLU A 29 -9.38 3.65 -25.61
C GLU A 29 -10.64 2.78 -25.68
N TRP A 30 -11.44 2.84 -24.62
CA TRP A 30 -12.70 2.12 -24.52
C TRP A 30 -13.74 2.89 -23.72
N PHE A 31 -15.01 2.64 -24.03
CA PHE A 31 -16.15 3.17 -23.30
C PHE A 31 -17.20 2.07 -23.11
N LEU A 32 -17.71 1.93 -21.89
CA LEU A 32 -18.81 1.01 -21.60
C LEU A 32 -20.08 1.80 -21.32
N ASP A 33 -21.01 1.76 -22.27
CA ASP A 33 -22.39 2.19 -22.02
C ASP A 33 -23.08 1.14 -21.15
N LYS A 34 -23.35 1.50 -19.89
CA LYS A 34 -23.95 0.58 -18.91
C LYS A 34 -25.47 0.41 -19.11
N ASP A 35 -26.13 1.39 -19.71
CA ASP A 35 -27.58 1.35 -19.94
C ASP A 35 -27.90 0.41 -21.10
N THR A 36 -27.14 0.52 -22.20
CA THR A 36 -27.28 -0.38 -23.35
C THR A 36 -26.44 -1.66 -23.23
N ARG A 37 -25.51 -1.71 -22.26
CA ARG A 37 -24.53 -2.80 -22.06
C ARG A 37 -23.61 -3.01 -23.26
N THR A 38 -23.21 -1.92 -23.90
CA THR A 38 -22.38 -1.93 -25.12
C THR A 38 -20.96 -1.48 -24.78
N LEU A 39 -19.97 -2.32 -25.09
CA LEU A 39 -18.56 -1.95 -25.03
C LEU A 39 -18.12 -1.41 -26.39
N TYR A 40 -17.69 -0.15 -26.41
CA TYR A 40 -17.02 0.48 -27.53
C TYR A 40 -15.51 0.44 -27.28
N PHE A 41 -14.74 0.09 -28.31
CA PHE A 41 -13.28 0.01 -28.23
C PHE A 41 -12.68 0.58 -29.52
N MET A 42 -11.66 1.43 -29.38
CA MET A 42 -10.92 2.01 -30.50
C MET A 42 -9.65 1.18 -30.75
N PRO A 43 -9.58 0.34 -31.81
CA PRO A 43 -8.42 -0.52 -32.04
C PRO A 43 -7.18 0.24 -32.51
N ASN A 44 -5.99 -0.28 -32.18
CA ASN A 44 -4.70 0.19 -32.69
C ASN A 44 -4.25 -0.64 -33.90
N ASP A 45 -4.96 -0.53 -35.02
CA ASP A 45 -4.80 -1.33 -36.25
C ASP A 45 -5.08 -2.84 -36.10
N THR A 46 -5.18 -3.34 -34.87
CA THR A 46 -5.49 -4.73 -34.55
C THR A 46 -6.62 -4.82 -33.54
N MET A 47 -7.51 -5.80 -33.73
CA MET A 47 -8.63 -6.04 -32.85
C MET A 47 -8.31 -7.20 -31.90
N PRO A 48 -8.43 -7.04 -30.58
CA PRO A 48 -8.27 -8.15 -29.65
C PRO A 48 -9.40 -9.17 -29.81
N ASN A 49 -9.05 -10.45 -29.69
CA ASN A 49 -10.01 -11.55 -29.73
C ASN A 49 -10.68 -11.80 -28.37
N VAL A 50 -10.13 -11.26 -27.29
CA VAL A 50 -10.59 -11.45 -25.91
C VAL A 50 -10.54 -10.12 -25.19
N PHE A 51 -11.63 -9.79 -24.51
CA PHE A 51 -11.71 -8.67 -23.57
C PHE A 51 -11.84 -9.22 -22.16
N VAL A 52 -11.04 -8.68 -21.24
CA VAL A 52 -11.08 -9.03 -19.82
C VAL A 52 -11.33 -7.76 -19.03
N ALA A 53 -12.36 -7.78 -18.18
CA ALA A 53 -12.67 -6.66 -17.29
C ALA A 53 -12.53 -7.13 -15.83
N SER A 54 -11.75 -6.40 -15.04
CA SER A 54 -11.61 -6.72 -13.62
C SER A 54 -12.89 -6.43 -12.84
N GLN A 55 -13.31 -7.40 -12.04
CA GLN A 55 -14.52 -7.31 -11.20
C GLN A 55 -14.21 -7.41 -9.70
N ILE A 56 -13.06 -7.97 -9.33
CA ILE A 56 -12.75 -8.29 -7.94
C ILE A 56 -11.93 -7.15 -7.32
N PRO A 57 -12.36 -6.58 -6.18
CA PRO A 57 -11.61 -5.52 -5.52
C PRO A 57 -10.38 -6.06 -4.79
N CYS A 58 -10.46 -7.14 -4.04
CA CYS A 58 -9.31 -7.71 -3.33
C CYS A 58 -9.21 -9.20 -3.61
N ILE A 59 -8.02 -9.69 -3.99
CA ILE A 59 -7.84 -11.09 -4.38
C ILE A 59 -7.80 -11.99 -3.15
N ILE A 60 -7.01 -11.62 -2.14
CA ILE A 60 -6.91 -12.36 -0.86
C ILE A 60 -7.09 -11.40 0.31
N SER A 61 -8.00 -11.73 1.23
CA SER A 61 -8.14 -11.02 2.50
C SER A 61 -7.94 -11.99 3.65
N VAL A 62 -7.04 -11.67 4.59
CA VAL A 62 -6.72 -12.49 5.76
C VAL A 62 -7.07 -11.70 7.02
N SER A 63 -7.97 -12.24 7.83
CA SER A 63 -8.37 -11.71 9.13
C SER A 63 -8.82 -12.86 10.01
N GLY A 64 -8.34 -12.92 11.25
CA GLY A 64 -8.96 -13.72 12.30
C GLY A 64 -10.32 -13.17 12.69
N SER A 65 -11.04 -13.92 13.54
CA SER A 65 -12.36 -13.53 14.01
C SER A 65 -12.31 -12.72 15.31
N SER A 66 -11.32 -13.00 16.17
CA SER A 66 -11.08 -12.29 17.43
C SER A 66 -9.62 -12.41 17.88
N ILE A 67 -9.28 -11.84 19.04
CA ILE A 67 -7.94 -11.97 19.63
C ILE A 67 -7.66 -13.39 20.13
N GLU A 68 -8.71 -14.13 20.51
CA GLU A 68 -8.64 -15.54 20.91
C GLU A 68 -8.59 -16.49 19.71
N ASP A 69 -9.05 -16.06 18.54
CA ASP A 69 -9.07 -16.82 17.29
C ASP A 69 -8.45 -16.01 16.13
N PRO A 70 -7.12 -15.72 16.20
CA PRO A 70 -6.43 -15.00 15.15
C PRO A 70 -6.18 -15.90 13.94
N ALA A 71 -6.15 -15.30 12.75
CA ALA A 71 -5.58 -15.95 11.58
C ALA A 71 -4.07 -16.06 11.78
N ASN A 72 -3.58 -17.28 12.02
CA ASN A 72 -2.20 -17.52 12.39
C ASN A 72 -1.50 -18.53 11.46
N ASN A 73 -0.20 -18.36 11.26
CA ASN A 73 0.65 -19.27 10.48
C ASN A 73 0.17 -19.48 9.04
N ILE A 74 -0.17 -18.40 8.36
CA ILE A 74 -0.63 -18.40 6.97
C ILE A 74 0.56 -18.27 6.02
N LEU A 75 0.63 -19.11 4.98
CA LEU A 75 1.60 -18.99 3.89
C LEU A 75 0.87 -18.72 2.57
N ILE A 76 1.21 -17.61 1.93
CA ILE A 76 0.76 -17.26 0.58
C ILE A 76 2.00 -17.23 -0.32
N GLN A 77 2.11 -18.20 -1.24
CA GLN A 77 3.33 -18.41 -1.98
C GLN A 77 3.11 -18.87 -3.43
N GLY A 78 3.93 -18.36 -4.34
CA GLY A 78 4.01 -18.85 -5.73
C GLY A 78 2.83 -18.44 -6.62
N LEU A 79 2.16 -17.33 -6.30
CA LEU A 79 1.00 -16.83 -7.05
C LEU A 79 1.34 -15.60 -7.88
N THR A 80 0.67 -15.43 -9.02
CA THR A 80 0.57 -14.14 -9.72
C THR A 80 -0.78 -13.49 -9.37
N LEU A 81 -0.73 -12.35 -8.69
CA LEU A 81 -1.87 -11.55 -8.29
C LEU A 81 -1.99 -10.36 -9.23
N THR A 82 -3.06 -10.33 -10.03
CA THR A 82 -3.23 -9.33 -11.10
C THR A 82 -4.67 -8.88 -11.29
N HIS A 83 -4.84 -7.71 -11.90
CA HIS A 83 -6.12 -7.18 -12.38
C HIS A 83 -7.18 -7.02 -11.28
N THR A 84 -6.95 -6.14 -10.32
CA THR A 84 -7.99 -5.71 -9.36
C THR A 84 -8.77 -4.51 -9.89
N THR A 85 -10.05 -4.42 -9.50
CA THR A 85 -10.94 -3.36 -9.98
C THR A 85 -10.66 -2.05 -9.25
N ASN A 86 -10.99 -0.91 -9.88
CA ASN A 86 -10.77 0.39 -9.27
C ASN A 86 -11.74 0.65 -8.10
N THR A 87 -11.31 1.49 -7.18
CA THR A 87 -12.07 1.96 -6.02
C THR A 87 -12.30 3.47 -6.09
N TYR A 88 -12.29 4.06 -7.29
CA TYR A 88 -12.59 5.47 -7.46
C TYR A 88 -13.97 5.81 -6.86
N MET A 89 -14.05 6.94 -6.15
CA MET A 89 -15.28 7.44 -5.51
C MET A 89 -15.90 6.49 -4.46
N ARG A 90 -15.19 5.44 -4.02
CA ARG A 90 -15.61 4.62 -2.89
C ARG A 90 -15.23 5.30 -1.58
N ASP A 91 -15.82 4.84 -0.48
CA ASP A 91 -15.48 5.34 0.85
C ASP A 91 -14.12 4.80 1.30
N TYR A 92 -13.19 5.69 1.59
CA TYR A 92 -11.89 5.36 2.16
C TYR A 92 -11.94 5.53 3.68
N ILE A 93 -11.17 4.70 4.38
CA ILE A 93 -10.94 4.89 5.81
C ILE A 93 -9.60 5.60 6.01
N VAL A 94 -9.52 6.40 7.06
CA VAL A 94 -8.25 6.91 7.57
C VAL A 94 -7.85 6.03 8.74
N PRO A 95 -6.90 5.10 8.55
CA PRO A 95 -6.58 4.09 9.55
C PRO A 95 -5.74 4.65 10.71
N SER A 96 -5.00 5.73 10.47
CA SER A 96 -3.99 6.28 11.38
C SER A 96 -3.78 7.78 11.17
N GLY A 97 -2.90 8.40 11.94
CA GLY A 97 -2.53 9.81 11.79
C GLY A 97 -1.64 10.12 10.57
N GLY A 98 -1.32 9.14 9.73
CA GLY A 98 -0.57 9.35 8.49
C GLY A 98 -1.36 10.01 7.38
N ASP A 99 -0.67 10.28 6.27
CA ASP A 99 -1.23 11.03 5.14
C ASP A 99 -2.07 10.16 4.17
N TRP A 100 -2.10 8.84 4.37
CA TRP A 100 -2.77 7.91 3.47
C TRP A 100 -4.07 7.40 4.08
N SER A 101 -5.15 7.64 3.35
CA SER A 101 -6.40 6.91 3.51
C SER A 101 -6.33 5.62 2.69
N VAL A 102 -6.92 4.54 3.18
CA VAL A 102 -6.89 3.24 2.53
C VAL A 102 -8.30 2.74 2.22
N HIS A 103 -8.45 2.06 1.09
CA HIS A 103 -9.61 1.21 0.82
C HIS A 103 -9.16 -0.25 0.89
N ARG A 104 -9.98 -1.14 1.47
CA ARG A 104 -9.65 -2.59 1.60
C ARG A 104 -9.76 -3.36 0.28
N GLY A 105 -9.91 -2.65 -0.82
CA GLY A 105 -10.17 -3.16 -2.16
C GLY A 105 -9.24 -2.45 -3.13
N SER A 106 -9.24 -2.90 -4.38
CA SER A 106 -8.23 -2.62 -5.39
C SER A 106 -6.84 -3.21 -5.09
N ASN A 107 -6.68 -4.02 -4.03
CA ASN A 107 -5.39 -4.55 -3.56
C ASN A 107 -5.18 -6.03 -3.90
N GLY A 108 -3.92 -6.47 -3.99
CA GLY A 108 -3.60 -7.89 -4.15
C GLY A 108 -3.97 -8.70 -2.90
N ILE A 109 -3.32 -8.37 -1.77
CA ILE A 109 -3.55 -9.02 -0.47
C ILE A 109 -3.85 -7.96 0.59
N ALA A 110 -4.90 -8.18 1.38
CA ALA A 110 -5.17 -7.41 2.58
C ALA A 110 -4.97 -8.28 3.84
N VAL A 111 -4.08 -7.86 4.73
CA VAL A 111 -3.88 -8.48 6.06
C VAL A 111 -4.50 -7.53 7.08
N ILE A 112 -5.59 -7.95 7.72
CA ILE A 112 -6.47 -7.04 8.47
C ILE A 112 -6.73 -7.58 9.86
N ASN A 113 -6.39 -6.81 10.88
CA ASN A 113 -6.59 -7.16 12.31
C ASN A 113 -6.15 -8.60 12.64
N TYR A 114 -6.39 -9.07 13.87
CA TYR A 114 -6.39 -10.49 14.30
C TYR A 114 -5.54 -11.46 13.46
N ASN A 115 -4.28 -11.10 13.21
CA ASN A 115 -3.42 -11.81 12.28
C ASN A 115 -2.03 -11.82 12.86
N ASP A 116 -1.44 -13.01 12.92
CA ASP A 116 -0.09 -13.18 13.41
C ASP A 116 0.63 -14.22 12.56
N ALA A 117 1.92 -13.99 12.30
CA ALA A 117 2.77 -14.92 11.55
C ALA A 117 2.26 -15.28 10.13
N THR A 118 1.80 -14.28 9.37
CA THR A 118 1.54 -14.44 7.92
C THR A 118 2.84 -14.29 7.12
N THR A 119 3.14 -15.24 6.25
CA THR A 119 4.25 -15.17 5.29
C THR A 119 3.72 -15.04 3.87
N ILE A 120 4.15 -14.00 3.16
CA ILE A 120 3.82 -13.73 1.76
C ILE A 120 5.14 -13.77 0.98
N SER A 121 5.36 -14.82 0.18
CA SER A 121 6.65 -15.01 -0.48
C SER A 121 6.59 -15.56 -1.88
N LEU A 122 7.57 -15.23 -2.72
CA LEU A 122 7.69 -15.74 -4.09
C LEU A 122 6.42 -15.51 -4.94
N ASN A 123 5.69 -14.43 -4.68
CA ASN A 123 4.54 -14.02 -5.48
C ASN A 123 4.94 -12.91 -6.44
N GLU A 124 4.17 -12.76 -7.51
CA GLU A 124 4.20 -11.65 -8.44
C GLU A 124 2.93 -10.81 -8.26
N PHE A 125 3.09 -9.49 -8.13
CA PHE A 125 2.00 -8.52 -8.03
C PHE A 125 2.11 -7.58 -9.22
N VAL A 126 1.13 -7.65 -10.12
CA VAL A 126 1.18 -6.93 -11.40
C VAL A 126 -0.18 -6.39 -11.82
N TRP A 127 -0.23 -5.21 -12.45
CA TRP A 127 -1.47 -4.59 -12.95
C TRP A 127 -2.60 -4.50 -11.90
N LEU A 128 -2.22 -4.16 -10.67
CA LEU A 128 -3.16 -3.95 -9.57
C LEU A 128 -3.63 -2.50 -9.57
N GLY A 129 -4.91 -2.30 -9.29
CA GLY A 129 -5.52 -0.98 -9.29
C GLY A 129 -5.00 -0.05 -8.20
N ASP A 130 -4.57 -0.60 -7.05
CA ASP A 130 -4.03 0.14 -5.90
C ASP A 130 -2.75 -0.57 -5.41
N SER A 131 -2.74 -1.07 -4.17
CA SER A 131 -1.55 -1.55 -3.49
C SER A 131 -1.36 -3.05 -3.67
N GLY A 132 -0.11 -3.52 -3.60
CA GLY A 132 0.18 -4.95 -3.69
C GLY A 132 -0.31 -5.68 -2.44
N ILE A 133 0.20 -5.26 -1.28
CA ILE A 133 -0.14 -5.75 0.04
C ILE A 133 -0.48 -4.56 0.93
N VAL A 134 -1.64 -4.61 1.59
CA VAL A 134 -2.01 -3.66 2.64
C VAL A 134 -2.10 -4.39 3.98
N LEU A 135 -1.49 -3.83 5.02
CA LEU A 135 -1.61 -4.31 6.40
C LEU A 135 -2.34 -3.23 7.19
N VAL A 136 -3.51 -3.57 7.72
CA VAL A 136 -4.41 -2.58 8.32
C VAL A 136 -4.93 -3.08 9.67
N GLY A 137 -4.50 -2.42 10.74
CA GLY A 137 -5.06 -2.59 12.08
C GLY A 137 -6.18 -1.59 12.40
N THR A 138 -6.66 -1.65 13.65
CA THR A 138 -7.65 -0.72 14.21
C THR A 138 -7.11 -0.09 15.50
N THR A 139 -7.36 1.20 15.72
CA THR A 139 -7.22 1.86 17.03
C THR A 139 -8.50 2.60 17.44
N ASN A 140 -8.57 3.07 18.69
CA ASN A 140 -9.56 4.02 19.15
C ASN A 140 -8.84 5.34 19.50
N GLY A 141 -8.74 6.23 18.52
CA GLY A 141 -7.85 7.38 18.60
C GLY A 141 -6.39 6.91 18.76
N ILE A 142 -5.72 7.36 19.83
CA ILE A 142 -4.36 6.93 20.15
C ILE A 142 -4.31 5.54 20.79
N ASP A 143 -5.43 5.02 21.31
CA ASP A 143 -5.42 3.74 22.03
C ASP A 143 -5.43 2.57 21.04
N GLY A 144 -4.29 1.89 20.90
CA GLY A 144 -4.20 0.60 20.23
C GLY A 144 -3.79 -0.55 21.17
N PHE A 145 -3.79 -0.31 22.48
CA PHE A 145 -3.52 -1.31 23.51
C PHE A 145 -4.81 -2.01 23.95
N SER A 146 -5.88 -1.23 24.17
CA SER A 146 -7.15 -1.76 24.71
C SER A 146 -8.16 -2.19 23.66
N VAL A 147 -7.80 -2.09 22.38
CA VAL A 147 -8.69 -2.36 21.24
C VAL A 147 -8.49 -3.79 20.69
N ALA A 148 -9.17 -4.08 19.57
CA ALA A 148 -8.94 -5.28 18.77
C ALA A 148 -7.44 -5.53 18.46
N SER A 149 -7.08 -6.76 18.11
CA SER A 149 -5.73 -7.07 17.66
C SER A 149 -5.45 -6.49 16.27
N GLN A 150 -4.21 -6.07 16.07
CA GLN A 150 -3.65 -5.59 14.81
C GLN A 150 -2.87 -6.70 14.11
N PRO A 151 -2.58 -6.59 12.79
CA PRO A 151 -1.64 -7.49 12.12
C PRO A 151 -0.27 -7.47 12.79
N ALA A 152 0.29 -8.64 13.04
CA ALA A 152 1.59 -8.82 13.68
C ALA A 152 2.45 -9.83 12.93
N SER A 153 3.76 -9.68 13.08
CA SER A 153 4.75 -10.69 12.68
C SER A 153 4.64 -11.14 11.21
N THR A 154 4.20 -10.25 10.32
CA THR A 154 4.05 -10.56 8.89
C THR A 154 5.41 -10.47 8.19
N LEU A 155 5.75 -11.50 7.42
CA LEU A 155 6.95 -11.56 6.59
C LEU A 155 6.59 -11.48 5.10
N ILE A 156 6.96 -10.38 4.45
CA ILE A 156 6.81 -10.14 3.01
C ILE A 156 8.19 -10.32 2.38
N LYS A 157 8.42 -11.48 1.76
CA LYS A 157 9.77 -11.89 1.34
C LYS A 157 9.87 -12.36 -0.10
N SER A 158 10.86 -11.85 -0.83
CA SER A 158 11.22 -12.38 -2.16
C SER A 158 10.04 -12.38 -3.15
N ASN A 159 9.20 -11.36 -3.08
CA ASN A 159 8.14 -11.12 -4.07
C ASN A 159 8.63 -10.14 -5.15
N LEU A 160 7.95 -10.18 -6.30
CA LEU A 160 8.11 -9.26 -7.41
C LEU A 160 6.87 -8.35 -7.48
N PHE A 161 7.07 -7.03 -7.43
CA PHE A 161 6.01 -6.05 -7.60
C PHE A 161 6.32 -5.15 -8.79
N HIS A 162 5.42 -5.07 -9.75
CA HIS A 162 5.58 -4.20 -10.91
C HIS A 162 4.26 -3.75 -11.53
N GLU A 163 4.22 -2.54 -12.10
CA GLU A 163 3.00 -1.94 -12.66
C GLU A 163 1.80 -1.98 -11.70
N THR A 164 2.00 -1.57 -10.46
CA THR A 164 0.93 -1.43 -9.46
C THR A 164 0.39 0.01 -9.44
N GLY A 165 -0.75 0.25 -8.78
CA GLY A 165 -1.35 1.59 -8.71
C GLY A 165 -1.87 2.09 -10.06
N ILE A 166 -2.44 1.20 -10.88
CA ILE A 166 -2.97 1.54 -12.21
C ILE A 166 -4.04 2.63 -12.12
N TYR A 167 -4.88 2.58 -11.08
CA TYR A 167 -5.97 3.52 -10.87
C TYR A 167 -5.68 4.45 -9.70
N ILE A 168 -5.41 3.90 -8.51
CA ILE A 168 -5.16 4.69 -7.31
C ILE A 168 -3.69 5.08 -7.28
N LYS A 169 -3.42 6.38 -7.41
CA LYS A 169 -2.05 6.92 -7.51
C LYS A 169 -1.40 7.16 -6.16
N GLN A 170 -2.20 7.26 -5.09
CA GLN A 170 -1.70 7.23 -3.73
C GLN A 170 -1.72 5.79 -3.20
N SER A 171 -0.84 4.96 -3.76
CA SER A 171 -0.75 3.52 -3.52
C SER A 171 0.70 3.08 -3.41
N SER A 172 0.92 1.92 -2.81
CA SER A 172 2.25 1.34 -2.65
C SER A 172 2.22 -0.18 -2.79
N PRO A 173 3.20 -0.82 -3.46
CA PRO A 173 3.44 -2.24 -3.37
C PRO A 173 3.26 -2.83 -1.97
N VAL A 174 3.79 -2.17 -0.93
CA VAL A 174 3.57 -2.54 0.48
C VAL A 174 3.14 -1.31 1.29
N PHE A 175 1.90 -1.31 1.77
CA PHE A 175 1.33 -0.30 2.65
C PHE A 175 1.17 -0.85 4.07
N ILE A 176 1.84 -0.25 5.04
CA ILE A 176 1.82 -0.65 6.44
C ILE A 176 1.10 0.43 7.24
N THR A 177 0.02 0.09 7.93
CA THR A 177 -0.63 0.99 8.88
C THR A 177 -1.15 0.22 10.09
N VAL A 178 -0.96 0.78 11.28
CA VAL A 178 -1.43 0.22 12.56
C VAL A 178 -1.09 -1.27 12.66
N SER A 179 0.19 -1.61 12.49
CA SER A 179 0.68 -2.99 12.39
C SER A 179 1.95 -3.19 13.22
N ARG A 180 2.23 -4.43 13.64
CA ARG A 180 3.34 -4.76 14.55
C ARG A 180 4.42 -5.61 13.89
N SER A 181 5.68 -5.19 14.02
CA SER A 181 6.84 -6.06 13.70
C SER A 181 6.83 -6.63 12.26
N ILE A 182 6.49 -5.79 11.28
CA ILE A 182 6.40 -6.19 9.86
C ILE A 182 7.78 -6.24 9.22
N SER A 183 8.08 -7.36 8.55
CA SER A 183 9.34 -7.58 7.85
C SER A 183 9.13 -7.59 6.34
N VAL A 184 9.74 -6.65 5.62
CA VAL A 184 9.72 -6.56 4.15
C VAL A 184 11.14 -6.81 3.65
N ILE A 185 11.40 -8.02 3.17
CA ILE A 185 12.78 -8.50 2.97
C ILE A 185 13.01 -9.07 1.57
N GLY A 186 14.03 -8.58 0.86
CA GLY A 186 14.49 -9.26 -0.36
C GLY A 186 13.52 -9.18 -1.53
N ASN A 187 12.63 -8.19 -1.58
CA ASN A 187 11.66 -8.02 -2.66
C ASN A 187 12.23 -7.14 -3.78
N LEU A 188 11.71 -7.33 -4.99
CA LEU A 188 11.99 -6.47 -6.15
C LEU A 188 10.75 -5.64 -6.47
N MET A 189 10.87 -4.31 -6.46
CA MET A 189 9.75 -3.40 -6.65
C MET A 189 10.09 -2.33 -7.69
N PHE A 190 9.34 -2.27 -8.79
CA PHE A 190 9.52 -1.21 -9.80
C PHE A 190 8.23 -0.81 -10.52
N ASN A 191 8.21 0.35 -11.17
CA ASN A 191 7.07 0.85 -11.94
C ASN A 191 5.79 1.08 -11.10
N MET A 192 5.84 1.93 -10.08
CA MET A 192 4.68 2.34 -9.27
C MET A 192 4.47 3.86 -9.27
N PRO A 193 3.24 4.36 -9.01
CA PRO A 193 2.96 5.80 -9.08
C PRO A 193 3.56 6.61 -7.93
N ARG A 194 3.72 6.00 -6.74
CA ARG A 194 4.15 6.63 -5.48
C ARG A 194 5.24 5.80 -4.79
N ALA A 195 5.33 5.80 -3.46
CA ALA A 195 6.33 5.05 -2.70
C ALA A 195 6.16 3.54 -2.90
N ALA A 196 7.25 2.79 -2.88
CA ALA A 196 7.23 1.33 -2.97
C ALA A 196 6.78 0.70 -1.65
N ILE A 197 7.34 1.22 -0.55
CA ILE A 197 7.00 0.83 0.82
C ILE A 197 6.58 2.10 1.54
N ASN A 198 5.36 2.11 2.08
CA ASN A 198 4.88 3.20 2.91
C ASN A 198 4.51 2.69 4.30
N ILE A 199 5.08 3.33 5.32
CA ILE A 199 4.76 3.11 6.74
C ILE A 199 3.95 4.32 7.20
N ASN A 200 2.63 4.17 7.28
CA ASN A 200 1.71 5.28 7.44
C ASN A 200 1.61 5.80 8.89
N ASP A 201 2.31 5.22 9.86
CA ASP A 201 2.25 5.62 11.26
C ASP A 201 3.39 5.04 12.12
N GLY A 202 3.62 5.62 13.30
CA GLY A 202 4.50 5.09 14.35
C GLY A 202 3.80 4.15 15.35
N PHE A 203 2.88 3.28 14.92
CA PHE A 203 2.05 2.51 15.87
C PHE A 203 2.81 1.65 16.89
N TYR A 204 3.63 0.72 16.41
CA TYR A 204 4.35 -0.26 17.25
C TYR A 204 5.84 -0.31 16.94
N GLY A 205 6.20 -0.09 15.66
CA GLY A 205 7.57 -0.20 15.17
C GLY A 205 8.04 -1.64 15.08
N ASN A 206 9.34 -1.86 15.32
CA ASN A 206 10.02 -3.14 15.12
C ASN A 206 9.91 -3.65 13.67
N HIS A 207 9.68 -2.73 12.72
CA HIS A 207 9.66 -3.09 11.31
C HIS A 207 11.09 -3.36 10.85
N THR A 208 11.25 -4.31 9.93
CA THR A 208 12.54 -4.59 9.29
C THR A 208 12.36 -4.50 7.78
N ILE A 209 12.94 -3.48 7.18
CA ILE A 209 12.90 -3.25 5.73
C ILE A 209 14.32 -3.45 5.21
N SER A 210 14.60 -4.61 4.62
CA SER A 210 15.97 -4.93 4.24
C SER A 210 16.13 -5.72 2.95
N HIS A 211 17.28 -5.54 2.29
CA HIS A 211 17.65 -6.28 1.09
C HIS A 211 16.65 -6.13 -0.07
N ASN A 212 15.78 -5.13 -0.06
CA ASN A 212 14.88 -4.87 -1.17
C ASN A 212 15.61 -4.10 -2.26
N VAL A 213 15.24 -4.34 -3.52
CA VAL A 213 15.70 -3.57 -4.67
C VAL A 213 14.51 -2.76 -5.20
N ILE A 214 14.63 -1.44 -5.17
CA ILE A 214 13.53 -0.53 -5.48
C ILE A 214 14.00 0.53 -6.47
N PHE A 215 13.32 0.64 -7.61
CA PHE A 215 13.60 1.67 -8.61
C PHE A 215 12.33 2.05 -9.35
N ASN A 216 12.33 3.21 -10.02
CA ASN A 216 11.17 3.63 -10.81
C ASN A 216 9.89 3.72 -9.94
N ALA A 217 10.06 4.28 -8.74
CA ALA A 217 9.01 4.67 -7.81
C ALA A 217 8.70 6.17 -7.96
N VAL A 218 7.56 6.63 -7.43
CA VAL A 218 7.15 8.05 -7.45
C VAL A 218 7.08 8.63 -8.88
N ARG A 219 6.53 7.85 -9.81
CA ARG A 219 6.46 8.20 -11.24
C ARG A 219 5.38 9.22 -11.57
N GLU A 220 4.26 9.14 -10.86
CA GLU A 220 3.03 9.86 -11.21
C GLU A 220 2.61 10.86 -10.12
N THR A 221 3.15 10.73 -8.91
CA THR A 221 2.97 11.67 -7.80
C THR A 221 4.26 12.44 -7.51
N SER A 222 4.36 13.08 -6.35
CA SER A 222 5.57 13.73 -5.84
C SER A 222 5.62 13.58 -4.31
N ASP A 223 6.59 14.25 -3.67
CA ASP A 223 6.66 14.42 -2.21
C ASP A 223 6.79 13.10 -1.44
N HIS A 224 7.69 12.23 -1.91
CA HIS A 224 7.98 10.93 -1.29
C HIS A 224 9.35 10.34 -1.68
N GLY A 225 9.73 9.26 -0.99
CA GLY A 225 10.78 8.32 -1.37
C GLY A 225 10.30 6.99 -1.95
N PRO A 226 11.20 6.20 -2.58
CA PRO A 226 11.04 4.76 -2.70
C PRO A 226 10.54 4.10 -1.41
N ILE A 227 11.08 4.51 -0.26
CA ILE A 227 10.55 4.19 1.06
C ILE A 227 10.09 5.50 1.70
N ASN A 228 8.89 5.50 2.27
CA ASN A 228 8.36 6.65 2.99
C ASN A 228 7.74 6.24 4.33
N SER A 229 7.86 7.09 5.35
CA SER A 229 7.17 6.93 6.62
C SER A 229 6.49 8.21 7.11
N TRP A 230 5.50 8.04 7.98
CA TRP A 230 4.78 9.10 8.69
C TRP A 230 4.63 8.76 10.17
N ASP A 231 4.54 9.77 11.03
CA ASP A 231 4.21 9.58 12.45
C ASP A 231 3.68 10.86 13.11
N ARG A 232 2.49 11.33 12.70
CA ARG A 232 1.88 12.57 13.23
C ARG A 232 1.07 12.37 14.51
N GLN A 233 1.03 11.16 15.07
CA GLN A 233 0.22 10.82 16.23
C GLN A 233 0.94 9.78 17.10
N PRO A 234 1.04 9.99 18.42
CA PRO A 234 1.50 8.94 19.32
C PRO A 234 0.44 7.84 19.47
N TYR A 235 0.89 6.61 19.70
CA TYR A 235 0.01 5.46 19.95
C TYR A 235 0.29 4.83 21.30
N LEU A 236 -0.77 4.54 22.06
CA LEU A 236 -0.70 3.68 23.22
C LEU A 236 -0.66 2.23 22.75
N SER A 237 0.45 1.56 22.99
CA SER A 237 0.68 0.14 22.70
C SER A 237 1.50 -0.50 23.83
N ASP A 238 1.93 -1.74 23.68
CA ASP A 238 2.82 -2.44 24.60
C ASP A 238 4.18 -2.77 24.00
N ALA A 239 4.65 -1.95 23.04
CA ALA A 239 5.91 -2.15 22.33
C ALA A 239 7.11 -2.28 23.27
N ILE A 240 7.27 -1.40 24.26
CA ILE A 240 8.45 -1.44 25.13
C ILE A 240 8.47 -2.68 26.04
N GLN A 241 7.30 -3.10 26.54
CA GLN A 241 7.18 -4.24 27.41
C GLN A 241 5.79 -4.87 27.21
N PRO A 242 5.72 -6.16 26.82
CA PRO A 242 4.43 -6.84 26.62
C PRO A 242 3.50 -6.71 27.83
N GLY A 243 2.24 -6.34 27.56
CA GLY A 243 1.22 -6.13 28.59
C GLY A 243 1.36 -4.85 29.43
N VAL A 244 2.37 -4.00 29.18
CA VAL A 244 2.53 -2.71 29.86
C VAL A 244 2.32 -1.57 28.85
N PRO A 245 1.24 -0.77 28.99
CA PRO A 245 0.92 0.29 28.04
C PRO A 245 1.97 1.41 28.06
N SER A 246 2.35 1.88 26.89
CA SER A 246 3.39 2.89 26.63
C SER A 246 3.08 3.67 25.36
N LEU A 247 3.53 4.93 25.32
CA LEU A 247 3.50 5.78 24.11
C LEU A 247 4.78 5.69 23.26
N ARG A 248 5.75 4.87 23.68
CA ARG A 248 6.99 4.66 22.92
C ARG A 248 6.87 3.42 22.06
N GLN A 249 7.23 3.55 20.78
CA GLN A 249 7.38 2.44 19.84
C GLN A 249 8.75 1.78 19.94
N HIS A 250 8.88 0.60 19.32
CA HIS A 250 10.18 -0.01 19.04
C HIS A 250 10.91 0.72 17.89
N ASN A 251 12.23 0.68 17.91
CA ASN A 251 13.00 1.05 16.72
C ASN A 251 12.63 0.16 15.53
N SER A 252 12.42 0.77 14.38
CA SER A 252 12.33 0.10 13.08
C SER A 252 13.65 0.25 12.33
N TYR A 253 14.02 -0.75 11.54
CA TYR A 253 15.32 -0.83 10.90
C TYR A 253 15.16 -0.86 9.38
N ILE A 254 15.78 0.10 8.70
CA ILE A 254 15.80 0.17 7.24
C ILE A 254 17.25 0.02 6.80
N HIS A 255 17.61 -1.15 6.30
CA HIS A 255 19.02 -1.43 6.03
C HIS A 255 19.29 -2.36 4.85
N HIS A 256 20.47 -2.22 4.24
CA HIS A 256 20.93 -3.09 3.15
C HIS A 256 19.98 -3.11 1.94
N ASN A 257 19.16 -2.08 1.74
CA ASN A 257 18.35 -1.94 0.53
C ASN A 257 19.19 -1.32 -0.61
N VAL A 258 18.78 -1.57 -1.85
CA VAL A 258 19.29 -0.87 -3.03
C VAL A 258 18.15 -0.02 -3.58
N LEU A 259 18.26 1.28 -3.39
CA LEU A 259 17.24 2.25 -3.76
C LEU A 259 17.77 3.13 -4.89
N PHE A 260 17.01 3.25 -5.97
CA PHE A 260 17.31 4.21 -7.03
C PHE A 260 16.31 5.35 -6.95
N ASN A 261 16.81 6.52 -6.54
CA ASN A 261 16.03 7.74 -6.49
C ASN A 261 16.09 8.48 -7.84
N ASN A 262 15.03 8.40 -8.65
CA ASN A 262 15.06 8.87 -10.04
C ASN A 262 13.91 9.80 -10.48
N TYR A 263 12.64 9.47 -10.21
CA TYR A 263 11.50 10.28 -10.68
C TYR A 263 11.26 11.49 -9.78
N ARG A 264 10.02 11.71 -9.32
CA ARG A 264 9.65 12.89 -8.53
C ARG A 264 9.84 12.65 -7.04
N SER A 265 10.82 11.82 -6.72
CA SER A 265 11.12 11.46 -5.35
C SER A 265 12.06 12.51 -4.73
N VAL A 266 11.78 12.88 -3.49
CA VAL A 266 12.51 13.93 -2.78
C VAL A 266 13.76 13.32 -2.12
N TRP A 267 13.58 12.23 -1.37
CA TRP A 267 14.67 11.47 -0.74
C TRP A 267 14.52 9.95 -0.99
N PRO A 268 15.62 9.18 -1.07
CA PRO A 268 15.56 7.73 -1.25
C PRO A 268 14.81 6.99 -0.10
N ILE A 269 15.05 7.45 1.13
CA ILE A 269 14.30 7.11 2.34
C ILE A 269 13.74 8.43 2.85
N ASP A 270 12.42 8.53 2.87
CA ASP A 270 11.72 9.77 3.17
C ASP A 270 10.94 9.65 4.49
N HIS A 271 11.60 10.07 5.57
CA HIS A 271 11.01 10.15 6.89
C HIS A 271 10.25 11.47 7.04
N ASP A 272 8.97 11.42 6.73
CA ASP A 272 8.08 12.58 6.72
C ASP A 272 7.54 12.91 8.13
N ASP A 273 6.66 13.91 8.24
CA ASP A 273 6.22 14.53 9.49
C ASP A 273 6.10 13.58 10.68
N GLY A 274 6.90 13.90 11.70
CA GLY A 274 6.89 13.23 13.00
C GLY A 274 7.59 11.87 13.03
N SER A 275 8.02 11.33 11.88
CA SER A 275 8.72 10.04 11.79
C SER A 275 9.87 9.96 12.78
N CYS A 276 9.82 8.97 13.66
CA CYS A 276 10.83 8.77 14.69
C CYS A 276 11.08 7.28 14.97
N TYR A 277 12.12 6.97 15.75
CA TYR A 277 12.55 5.59 16.05
C TYR A 277 12.88 4.75 14.81
N TYR A 278 13.62 5.34 13.87
CA TYR A 278 14.19 4.63 12.73
C TYR A 278 15.71 4.52 12.86
N GLU A 279 16.25 3.37 12.50
CA GLU A 279 17.67 3.17 12.24
C GLU A 279 17.88 2.87 10.76
N ASP A 280 18.47 3.85 10.07
CA ASP A 280 18.85 3.72 8.67
C ASP A 280 20.33 3.39 8.57
N SER A 281 20.67 2.24 8.00
CA SER A 281 22.07 1.82 7.92
C SER A 281 22.38 0.96 6.69
N TYR A 282 23.58 1.11 6.12
CA TYR A 282 24.08 0.24 5.05
C TYR A 282 23.20 0.16 3.78
N ASN A 283 22.32 1.14 3.53
CA ASN A 283 21.56 1.21 2.28
C ASN A 283 22.43 1.78 1.16
N PHE A 284 22.28 1.25 -0.05
CA PHE A 284 22.74 1.90 -1.27
C PHE A 284 21.62 2.84 -1.74
N LEU A 285 21.95 4.14 -1.86
CA LEU A 285 21.02 5.24 -2.12
C LEU A 285 21.42 6.04 -3.36
#